data_AF-A0A524KUL9-F1
#
_entry.id   AF-A0A524KUL9-F1
#
_cell.length_a   1.000
_cell.length_b   1.000
_cell.length_c   1.000
_cell.angle_alpha   90.00
_cell.angle_beta   90.00
_cell.angle_gamma   90.00
#
_symmetry.space_group_name_H-M   'P 1'
#
loop_
_entity.id
_entity.type
_entity.pdbx_description
1 polymer ?
#
loop_
_entity_poly.entity_id
_entity_poly.type
_entity_poly.pdbx_seq_one_letter_code
_entity_poly.pdbx_strand_id
1 'polypeptide(L)'
;MKGVSDQLNLGNSLPGTIFARSGVEIRSLSKLLGGSFQAFHSQAGVGDMYITLSSEASKNYRYGRHFYELFDGNPIEANIRSRKKIDGTPEGPNTIKNVHRYLEKKNMYSPLFHCAHKIFHEATSKDEIREHIIQACQFDKRDKEYIDIFSKLLYRMFPNSWYRRQKGFLS
;
A
#
# COMPACT_ATOMS: atom_id res chain seq x y z
N MET A 1 4.13 -5.03 2.95
CA MET A 1 3.17 -4.92 4.06
C MET A 1 2.76 -6.27 4.62
N LYS A 2 2.11 -7.18 3.86
CA LYS A 2 1.68 -8.50 4.38
C LYS A 2 2.79 -9.27 5.13
N GLY A 3 4.01 -9.30 4.58
CA GLY A 3 5.15 -9.92 5.27
C GLY A 3 5.53 -9.31 6.61
N VAL A 4 5.31 -8.00 6.79
CA VAL A 4 5.51 -7.32 8.07
C VAL A 4 4.35 -7.61 9.02
N SER A 5 3.10 -7.52 8.53
CA SER A 5 1.91 -7.70 9.36
C SER A 5 1.79 -9.10 9.96
N ASP A 6 2.25 -10.13 9.24
CA ASP A 6 2.23 -11.51 9.73
C ASP A 6 3.18 -11.71 10.93
N GLN A 7 4.19 -10.85 11.10
CA GLN A 7 5.08 -10.90 12.26
C GLN A 7 4.50 -10.19 13.50
N LEU A 8 3.39 -9.47 13.34
CA LEU A 8 2.75 -8.69 14.41
C LEU A 8 1.60 -9.43 15.09
N ASN A 9 1.20 -10.60 14.59
CA ASN A 9 0.10 -11.42 15.13
C ASN A 9 -1.20 -10.63 15.33
N LEU A 10 -1.56 -9.77 14.37
CA LEU A 10 -2.72 -8.88 14.44
C LEU A 10 -4.06 -9.56 14.06
N GLY A 11 -4.08 -10.88 13.94
CA GLY A 11 -5.26 -11.69 13.65
C GLY A 11 -5.37 -12.15 12.19
N ASN A 12 -6.14 -13.24 12.00
CA ASN A 12 -6.21 -13.98 10.74
C ASN A 12 -7.00 -13.25 9.63
N SER A 13 -7.80 -12.24 9.96
CA SER A 13 -8.58 -11.45 9.00
C SER A 13 -7.77 -10.34 8.33
N LEU A 14 -6.65 -9.91 8.94
CA LEU A 14 -5.86 -8.78 8.47
C LEU A 14 -5.32 -8.94 7.03
N PRO A 15 -4.85 -10.12 6.59
CA PRO A 15 -4.46 -10.31 5.19
C PRO A 15 -5.59 -10.02 4.20
N GLY A 16 -6.83 -10.42 4.53
CA GLY A 16 -8.02 -10.11 3.73
C GLY A 16 -8.33 -8.62 3.70
N THR A 17 -8.18 -7.93 4.84
CA THR A 17 -8.30 -6.47 4.92
C THR A 17 -7.24 -5.77 4.07
N ILE A 18 -5.97 -6.17 4.17
CA ILE A 18 -4.88 -5.62 3.36
C ILE A 18 -5.21 -5.80 1.87
N PHE A 19 -5.64 -6.99 1.45
CA PHE A 19 -5.99 -7.30 0.07
C PHE A 19 -7.14 -6.44 -0.46
N ALA A 20 -8.24 -6.34 0.29
CA ALA A 20 -9.40 -5.55 -0.13
C ALA A 20 -9.04 -4.07 -0.27
N ARG A 21 -8.36 -3.50 0.74
CA ARG A 21 -7.96 -2.10 0.77
C ARG A 21 -6.92 -1.77 -0.29
N SER A 22 -5.93 -2.65 -0.51
CA SER A 22 -4.92 -2.47 -1.56
C SER A 22 -5.56 -2.45 -2.94
N GLY A 23 -6.60 -3.28 -3.16
CA GLY A 23 -7.36 -3.27 -4.39
C GLY A 23 -8.01 -1.91 -4.67
N VAL A 24 -8.57 -1.26 -3.66
CA VAL A 24 -9.16 0.08 -3.83
C VAL A 24 -8.10 1.12 -4.19
N GLU A 25 -6.92 1.08 -3.57
CA GLU A 25 -5.81 2.01 -3.86
C GLU A 25 -5.20 1.78 -5.25
N ILE A 26 -4.89 0.54 -5.62
CA ILE A 26 -4.32 0.18 -6.93
C ILE A 26 -5.31 0.54 -8.05
N ARG A 27 -6.60 0.26 -7.86
CA ARG A 27 -7.64 0.66 -8.82
C ARG A 27 -7.71 2.17 -9.00
N SER A 28 -7.57 2.92 -7.91
CA SER A 28 -7.59 4.40 -7.93
C SER A 28 -6.34 4.95 -8.63
N LEU A 29 -5.17 4.38 -8.32
CA LEU A 29 -3.91 4.72 -8.99
C LEU A 29 -3.96 4.40 -10.49
N SER A 30 -4.43 3.20 -10.87
CA SER A 30 -4.60 2.80 -12.28
C SER A 30 -5.49 3.80 -13.03
N LYS A 31 -6.59 4.23 -12.41
CA LYS A 31 -7.48 5.25 -12.99
C LYS A 31 -6.82 6.62 -13.16
N LEU A 32 -5.98 7.06 -12.23
CA LEU A 32 -5.22 8.31 -12.36
C LEU A 32 -4.19 8.26 -13.50
N LEU A 33 -3.67 7.06 -13.77
CA LEU A 33 -2.73 6.80 -14.87
C LEU A 33 -3.42 6.56 -16.22
N GLY A 34 -4.74 6.75 -16.32
CA GLY A 34 -5.52 6.57 -17.56
C GLY A 34 -6.02 5.14 -17.79
N GLY A 35 -5.85 4.24 -16.82
CA GLY A 35 -6.28 2.85 -16.88
C GLY A 35 -7.79 2.64 -16.78
N SER A 36 -8.25 1.48 -17.24
CA SER A 36 -9.65 1.07 -17.16
C SER A 36 -9.93 0.27 -15.87
N PHE A 37 -11.18 0.28 -15.41
CA PHE A 37 -11.59 -0.54 -14.26
C PHE A 37 -11.49 -2.04 -14.58
N GLN A 38 -11.74 -2.39 -15.85
CA GLN A 38 -11.69 -3.75 -16.35
C GLN A 38 -10.28 -4.31 -16.37
N ALA A 39 -9.28 -3.46 -16.67
CA ALA A 39 -7.87 -3.84 -16.60
C ALA A 39 -7.48 -4.29 -15.17
N PHE A 40 -7.97 -3.60 -14.14
CA PHE A 40 -7.74 -4.02 -12.76
C PHE A 40 -8.41 -5.37 -12.42
N HIS A 41 -9.61 -5.64 -12.93
CA HIS A 41 -10.32 -6.91 -12.67
C HIS A 41 -9.78 -8.10 -13.47
N SER A 42 -8.78 -7.88 -14.31
CA SER A 42 -8.12 -8.95 -15.05
C SER A 42 -7.19 -9.78 -14.15
N GLN A 43 -6.70 -10.89 -14.71
CA GLN A 43 -5.65 -11.70 -14.08
C GLN A 43 -4.40 -10.87 -13.72
N ALA A 44 -4.05 -9.86 -14.53
CA ALA A 44 -2.87 -9.02 -14.30
C ALA A 44 -3.06 -7.99 -13.15
N GLY A 45 -4.30 -7.75 -12.70
CA GLY A 45 -4.58 -6.84 -11.59
C GLY A 45 -4.92 -7.60 -10.31
N VAL A 46 -6.18 -7.99 -10.15
CA VAL A 46 -6.68 -8.70 -8.96
C VAL A 46 -6.01 -10.07 -8.80
N GLY A 47 -5.83 -10.80 -9.91
CA GLY A 47 -5.21 -12.14 -9.88
C GLY A 47 -3.77 -12.12 -9.38
N ASP A 48 -2.94 -11.26 -9.97
CA ASP A 48 -1.53 -11.10 -9.59
C ASP A 48 -1.38 -10.58 -8.15
N MET A 49 -2.24 -9.63 -7.76
CA MET A 49 -2.30 -9.13 -6.39
C MET A 49 -2.63 -10.24 -5.38
N TYR A 50 -3.57 -11.13 -5.71
CA TYR A 50 -3.96 -12.25 -4.86
C TYR A 50 -2.81 -13.24 -4.70
N ILE A 51 -2.22 -13.70 -5.81
CA ILE A 51 -1.11 -14.66 -5.80
C ILE A 51 0.09 -14.09 -5.04
N THR A 52 0.43 -12.82 -5.25
CA THR A 52 1.56 -12.17 -4.55
C THR A 52 1.32 -12.07 -3.04
N LEU A 53 0.07 -11.85 -2.63
CA LEU A 53 -0.31 -11.72 -1.22
C LEU A 53 -0.43 -13.08 -0.52
N SER A 54 -0.91 -14.12 -1.21
CA SER A 54 -1.11 -15.46 -0.67
C SER A 54 0.15 -16.33 -0.70
N SER A 55 1.12 -16.01 -1.56
CA SER A 55 2.34 -16.81 -1.73
C SER A 55 3.43 -16.42 -0.74
N GLU A 56 3.86 -17.37 0.09
CA GLU A 56 5.03 -17.20 0.94
C GLU A 56 6.35 -17.18 0.16
N ALA A 57 6.36 -17.71 -1.08
CA ALA A 57 7.51 -17.66 -1.96
C ALA A 57 7.75 -16.24 -2.54
N SER A 58 6.73 -15.37 -2.49
CA SER A 58 6.81 -13.99 -2.96
C SER A 58 8.02 -13.27 -2.37
N LYS A 59 8.88 -12.74 -3.23
CA LYS A 59 10.08 -11.98 -2.83
C LYS A 59 9.69 -10.75 -1.99
N ASN A 60 8.58 -10.10 -2.31
CA ASN A 60 8.06 -8.96 -1.56
C ASN A 60 7.51 -9.37 -0.18
N TYR A 61 6.89 -10.55 -0.08
CA TYR A 61 6.46 -11.10 1.22
C TYR A 61 7.68 -11.39 2.10
N ARG A 62 8.63 -12.19 1.59
CA ARG A 62 9.87 -12.54 2.29
C ARG A 62 10.68 -11.31 2.69
N TYR A 63 10.73 -10.29 1.81
CA TYR A 63 11.30 -8.99 2.13
C TYR A 63 10.64 -8.35 3.34
N GLY A 64 9.31 -8.23 3.35
CA GLY A 64 8.60 -7.65 4.48
C GLY A 64 8.86 -8.39 5.79
N ARG A 65 8.89 -9.73 5.73
CA ARG A 65 9.19 -10.58 6.90
C ARG A 65 10.60 -10.30 7.43
N HIS A 66 11.61 -10.40 6.59
CA HIS A 66 13.00 -10.17 6.99
C HIS A 66 13.25 -8.72 7.42
N PHE A 67 12.58 -7.75 6.79
CA PHE A 67 12.64 -6.35 7.21
C PHE A 67 12.24 -6.22 8.67
N TYR A 68 11.10 -6.77 9.06
CA TYR A 68 10.62 -6.68 10.44
C TYR A 68 11.49 -7.46 11.42
N GLU A 69 11.94 -8.67 11.06
CA GLU A 69 12.84 -9.48 11.88
C GLU A 69 14.14 -8.74 12.20
N LEU A 70 14.75 -8.11 11.18
CA LEU A 70 16.06 -7.47 11.24
C LEU A 70 16.01 -5.99 11.66
N PHE A 71 14.81 -5.44 11.87
CA PHE A 71 14.63 -4.04 12.20
C PHE A 71 15.10 -3.73 13.63
N ASP A 72 16.09 -2.84 13.74
CA ASP A 72 16.73 -2.38 14.98
C ASP A 72 16.52 -0.87 15.22
N GLY A 73 15.48 -0.28 14.61
CA GLY A 73 15.18 1.15 14.69
C GLY A 73 15.74 1.95 13.52
N ASN A 74 16.53 1.33 12.63
CA ASN A 74 17.01 1.97 11.41
C ASN A 74 16.43 1.27 10.15
N PRO A 75 15.51 1.93 9.41
CA PRO A 75 14.87 1.34 8.23
C PRO A 75 15.85 1.15 7.07
N ILE A 76 16.89 1.98 6.95
CA ILE A 76 17.90 1.86 5.90
C ILE A 76 18.72 0.59 6.12
N GLU A 77 19.20 0.37 7.34
CA GLU A 77 19.99 -0.81 7.70
C GLU A 77 19.14 -2.09 7.58
N ALA A 78 17.90 -2.05 8.06
CA ALA A 78 16.94 -3.15 7.90
C ALA A 78 16.72 -3.50 6.42
N ASN A 79 16.56 -2.52 5.53
CA ASN A 79 16.44 -2.74 4.09
C ASN A 79 17.70 -3.40 3.49
N ILE A 80 18.91 -2.93 3.85
CA ILE A 80 20.18 -3.50 3.37
C ILE A 80 20.31 -4.97 3.81
N ARG A 81 20.09 -5.26 5.09
CA ARG A 81 20.21 -6.62 5.63
C ARG A 81 19.15 -7.56 5.06
N SER A 82 17.93 -7.08 4.87
CA SER A 82 16.82 -7.88 4.31
C SER A 82 17.06 -8.25 2.87
N ARG A 83 17.58 -7.33 2.05
CA ARG A 83 17.93 -7.60 0.64
C ARG A 83 18.99 -8.69 0.51
N LYS A 84 19.94 -8.77 1.43
CA LYS A 84 20.97 -9.83 1.44
C LYS A 84 20.41 -11.24 1.68
N LYS A 85 19.21 -11.36 2.28
CA LYS A 85 18.55 -12.66 2.55
C LYS A 85 17.64 -13.13 1.43
N ILE A 86 17.50 -12.38 0.34
CA ILE A 86 16.53 -12.66 -0.73
C ILE A 86 17.29 -12.95 -2.02
N ASP A 87 16.84 -13.99 -2.72
CA ASP A 87 17.28 -14.31 -4.07
C ASP A 87 16.73 -13.27 -5.07
N GLY A 88 17.62 -12.38 -5.52
CA GLY A 88 17.32 -11.32 -6.47
C GLY A 88 16.79 -10.04 -5.83
N THR A 89 16.16 -9.18 -6.64
CA THR A 89 15.74 -7.84 -6.19
C THR A 89 14.23 -7.80 -5.94
N PRO A 90 13.77 -7.58 -4.69
CA PRO A 90 12.36 -7.27 -4.44
C PRO A 90 12.02 -5.88 -5.00
N GLU A 91 10.96 -5.80 -5.79
CA GLU A 91 10.52 -4.56 -6.45
C GLU A 91 9.83 -3.60 -5.47
N GLY A 92 9.11 -4.15 -4.49
CA GLY A 92 8.23 -3.42 -3.58
C GLY A 92 8.85 -2.18 -2.95
N PRO A 93 10.03 -2.26 -2.30
CA PRO A 93 10.63 -1.12 -1.59
C PRO A 93 10.87 0.09 -2.49
N ASN A 94 11.39 -0.14 -3.69
CA ASN A 94 11.67 0.93 -4.65
C ASN A 94 10.37 1.49 -5.23
N THR A 95 9.40 0.62 -5.53
CA THR A 95 8.09 1.00 -6.05
C THR A 95 7.32 1.87 -5.07
N ILE A 96 7.30 1.51 -3.77
CA ILE A 96 6.60 2.25 -2.72
C ILE A 96 7.09 3.70 -2.65
N LYS A 97 8.40 3.93 -2.67
CA LYS A 97 8.97 5.29 -2.65
C LYS A 97 8.50 6.14 -3.82
N ASN A 98 8.53 5.60 -5.03
CA ASN A 98 8.13 6.33 -6.24
C ASN A 98 6.62 6.58 -6.31
N VAL A 99 5.83 5.56 -5.98
CA VAL A 99 4.36 5.65 -5.99
C VAL A 99 3.86 6.60 -4.91
N HIS A 100 4.39 6.53 -3.69
CA HIS A 100 4.04 7.46 -2.61
C HIS A 100 4.32 8.91 -3.01
N ARG A 101 5.51 9.20 -3.55
CA ARG A 101 5.85 10.54 -4.05
C ARG A 101 4.90 11.03 -5.15
N TYR A 102 4.45 10.14 -6.04
CA TYR A 102 3.47 10.48 -7.07
C TYR A 102 2.09 10.81 -6.47
N LEU A 103 1.63 9.98 -5.53
CA LEU A 103 0.34 10.13 -4.87
C LEU A 103 0.27 11.41 -4.02
N GLU A 104 1.34 11.76 -3.31
CA GLU A 104 1.46 13.02 -2.56
C GLU A 104 1.34 14.24 -3.48
N LYS A 105 2.03 14.23 -4.64
CA LYS A 105 1.92 15.30 -5.64
C LYS A 105 0.51 15.46 -6.19
N LYS A 106 -0.24 14.35 -6.27
CA LYS A 106 -1.65 14.34 -6.67
C LYS A 106 -2.60 14.61 -5.51
N ASN A 107 -2.09 14.81 -4.29
CA ASN A 107 -2.86 14.91 -3.07
C ASN A 107 -3.86 13.75 -2.92
N MET A 108 -3.48 12.52 -3.31
CA MET A 108 -4.38 11.36 -3.27
C MET A 108 -4.27 10.62 -1.94
N TYR A 109 -5.41 10.44 -1.29
CA TYR A 109 -5.56 9.65 -0.06
C TYR A 109 -5.30 8.16 -0.31
N SER A 110 -4.14 7.71 0.17
CA SER A 110 -3.60 6.37 -0.02
C SER A 110 -3.01 5.79 1.29
N PRO A 111 -3.88 5.37 2.24
CA PRO A 111 -3.45 4.88 3.56
C PRO A 111 -2.39 3.79 3.52
N LEU A 112 -2.53 2.79 2.65
CA LEU A 112 -1.60 1.67 2.58
C LEU A 112 -0.28 2.05 1.92
N PHE A 113 -0.30 2.82 0.81
CA PHE A 113 0.96 3.33 0.24
C PHE A 113 1.69 4.26 1.22
N HIS A 114 0.97 5.12 1.93
CA HIS A 114 1.52 6.00 2.96
C HIS A 114 2.11 5.20 4.13
N CYS A 115 1.35 4.24 4.66
CA CYS A 115 1.79 3.32 5.71
C CYS A 115 3.07 2.56 5.30
N ALA A 116 3.08 2.00 4.09
CA ALA A 116 4.24 1.30 3.57
C ALA A 116 5.46 2.23 3.44
N HIS A 117 5.27 3.48 3.01
CA HIS A 117 6.36 4.46 2.98
C HIS A 117 6.92 4.70 4.38
N LYS A 118 6.05 4.98 5.36
CA LYS A 118 6.42 5.19 6.77
C LYS A 118 7.22 4.03 7.34
N ILE A 119 6.73 2.80 7.18
CA ILE A 119 7.40 1.59 7.68
C ILE A 119 8.79 1.40 7.08
N PHE A 120 8.92 1.51 5.75
CA PHE A 120 10.16 1.15 5.07
C PHE A 120 11.20 2.28 4.98
N HIS A 121 10.84 3.52 5.37
CA HIS A 121 11.73 4.67 5.23
C HIS A 121 11.84 5.57 6.46
N GLU A 122 10.84 5.60 7.35
CA GLU A 122 10.75 6.60 8.42
C GLU A 122 10.61 6.02 9.82
N ALA A 123 10.13 4.77 9.96
CA ALA A 123 9.86 4.16 11.25
C ALA A 123 11.14 4.05 12.09
N THR A 124 10.98 4.27 13.40
CA THR A 124 12.06 4.27 14.39
C THR A 124 11.94 3.16 15.43
N SER A 125 10.77 2.51 15.52
CA SER A 125 10.52 1.40 16.44
C SER A 125 9.54 0.38 15.85
N LYS A 126 9.55 -0.85 16.39
CA LYS A 126 8.58 -1.88 16.00
C LYS A 126 7.15 -1.53 16.43
N ASP A 127 7.02 -0.79 17.54
CA ASP A 127 5.73 -0.28 18.00
C ASP A 127 5.17 0.74 17.00
N GLU A 128 6.01 1.61 16.45
CA GLU A 128 5.60 2.55 15.42
C GLU A 128 5.10 1.82 14.16
N ILE A 129 5.80 0.76 13.74
CA ILE A 129 5.37 -0.10 12.62
C ILE A 129 3.99 -0.71 12.90
N ARG A 130 3.78 -1.23 14.11
CA ARG A 130 2.50 -1.82 14.54
C ARG A 130 1.37 -0.79 14.46
N GLU A 131 1.59 0.40 15.01
CA GLU A 131 0.62 1.49 15.00
C GLU A 131 0.28 1.93 13.57
N HIS A 132 1.29 2.13 12.71
CA HIS A 132 1.05 2.49 11.30
C HIS A 132 0.18 1.45 10.58
N ILE A 133 0.39 0.16 10.83
CA ILE A 133 -0.42 -0.91 10.23
C ILE A 133 -1.85 -0.88 10.76
N ILE A 134 -2.04 -0.75 12.07
CA ILE A 134 -3.38 -0.68 12.70
C ILE A 134 -4.14 0.54 12.18
N GLN A 135 -3.51 1.72 12.15
CA GLN A 135 -4.13 2.94 11.63
C GLN A 135 -4.54 2.78 10.16
N ALA A 136 -3.66 2.23 9.32
CA ALA A 136 -3.96 2.08 7.89
C ALA A 136 -4.94 0.95 7.56
N CYS A 137 -5.05 -0.09 8.41
CA CYS A 137 -5.86 -1.28 8.15
C CYS A 137 -7.17 -1.34 8.97
N GLN A 138 -7.26 -0.67 10.11
CA GLN A 138 -8.48 -0.67 10.94
C GLN A 138 -9.14 0.71 10.90
N PHE A 139 -8.39 1.78 11.16
CA PHE A 139 -8.92 3.15 11.24
C PHE A 139 -8.87 3.90 9.90
N ASP A 140 -9.34 3.27 8.81
CA ASP A 140 -9.48 4.01 7.56
C ASP A 140 -10.51 5.11 7.72
N LYS A 141 -10.22 6.29 7.16
CA LYS A 141 -11.19 7.40 7.09
C LYS A 141 -12.12 7.29 5.87
N ARG A 142 -12.07 6.18 5.11
CA ARG A 142 -12.95 5.94 3.97
C ARG A 142 -14.35 5.56 4.42
N ASP A 143 -15.30 6.47 4.25
CA ASP A 143 -16.73 6.17 4.46
C ASP A 143 -17.36 5.37 3.30
N LYS A 144 -16.77 5.44 2.10
CA LYS A 144 -17.23 4.72 0.90
C LYS A 144 -16.06 4.13 0.11
N GLU A 145 -16.13 2.83 -0.18
CA GLU A 145 -15.11 2.14 -1.00
C GLU A 145 -15.39 2.19 -2.52
N TYR A 146 -16.61 2.58 -2.91
CA TYR A 146 -17.02 2.73 -4.31
C TYR A 146 -17.09 4.21 -4.72
N ILE A 147 -16.88 4.47 -6.00
CA ILE A 147 -17.06 5.80 -6.57
C ILE A 147 -18.55 6.02 -6.83
N ASP A 148 -19.14 6.96 -6.11
CA ASP A 148 -20.52 7.40 -6.34
C ASP A 148 -20.71 8.00 -7.75
N ILE A 149 -21.93 8.00 -8.29
CA ILE A 149 -22.25 8.48 -9.65
C ILE A 149 -21.85 9.95 -9.82
N PHE A 150 -22.15 10.79 -8.83
CA PHE A 150 -21.74 12.20 -8.84
C PHE A 150 -20.21 12.35 -8.82
N SER A 151 -19.53 11.56 -7.98
CA SER A 151 -18.07 11.51 -7.94
C SER A 151 -17.45 10.95 -9.22
N LYS A 152 -18.12 10.02 -9.91
CA LYS A 152 -17.70 9.53 -11.24
C LYS A 152 -17.80 10.65 -12.28
N LEU A 153 -18.87 11.43 -12.26
CA LEU A 153 -19.07 12.55 -13.19
C LEU A 153 -18.00 13.63 -12.97
N LEU A 154 -17.82 14.07 -11.73
CA LEU A 154 -16.83 15.09 -11.40
C LEU A 154 -15.40 14.60 -11.57
N TYR A 155 -15.12 13.33 -11.33
CA TYR A 155 -13.84 12.74 -11.71
C TYR A 155 -13.64 12.69 -13.22
N ARG A 156 -14.70 12.55 -14.03
CA ARG A 156 -14.62 12.59 -15.50
C ARG A 156 -14.29 13.99 -16.01
N MET A 157 -14.87 15.02 -15.36
CA MET A 157 -14.65 16.42 -15.71
C MET A 157 -13.34 16.97 -15.14
N PHE A 158 -12.97 16.57 -13.93
CA PHE A 158 -11.82 17.06 -13.17
C PHE A 158 -11.05 15.89 -12.51
N PRO A 159 -10.42 15.01 -13.31
CA PRO A 159 -9.77 13.79 -12.81
C PRO A 159 -8.63 14.07 -11.83
N ASN A 160 -7.93 15.20 -12.00
CA ASN A 160 -6.84 15.61 -11.13
C ASN A 160 -7.30 16.33 -9.85
N SER A 161 -8.59 16.69 -9.72
CA SER A 161 -9.04 17.60 -8.66
C SER A 161 -10.12 17.03 -7.74
N TRP A 162 -10.88 16.00 -8.15
CA TRP A 162 -12.09 15.60 -7.41
C TRP A 162 -11.94 14.35 -6.53
N TYR A 163 -11.25 13.31 -7.00
CA TYR A 163 -11.38 11.98 -6.38
C TYR A 163 -10.32 11.69 -5.31
N ARG A 164 -10.78 11.25 -4.12
CA ARG A 164 -9.98 10.75 -2.98
C ARG A 164 -8.82 11.68 -2.60
N ARG A 165 -9.10 12.94 -2.25
CA ARG A 165 -8.03 13.84 -1.78
C ARG A 165 -7.68 13.61 -0.31
N GLN A 166 -6.40 13.76 0.03
CA GLN A 166 -5.91 13.67 1.42
C GLN A 166 -6.08 15.01 2.17
N LYS A 167 -5.87 16.13 1.47
CA LYS A 167 -6.08 17.49 1.97
C LYS A 167 -7.30 18.13 1.29
N GLY A 168 -8.03 18.98 2.02
CA GLY A 168 -9.20 19.71 1.51
C GLY A 168 -8.87 20.63 0.33
N PHE A 169 -9.89 21.13 -0.37
CA PHE A 169 -9.71 22.04 -1.52
C PHE A 169 -9.01 23.35 -1.17
N LEU A 170 -9.07 23.77 0.09
CA LEU A 170 -8.54 25.04 0.63
C LEU A 170 -7.31 24.85 1.54
N SER A 171 -6.69 23.66 1.51
CA SER A 171 -5.55 23.30 2.36
C SER A 171 -4.25 23.12 1.59
#